data_AF-A0A956LMM3-F1
#
_entry.id   AF-A0A956LMM3-F1
#
_cell.length_a   1.000
_cell.length_b   1.000
_cell.length_c   1.000
_cell.angle_alpha   90.00
_cell.angle_beta   90.00
_cell.angle_gamma   90.00
#
_symmetry.space_group_name_H-M   'P 1'
#
loop_
_entity.id
_entity.type
_entity.pdbx_description
1 polymer ?
#
loop_
_entity_poly.entity_id
_entity_poly.type
_entity_poly.pdbx_seq_one_letter_code
_entity_poly.pdbx_strand_id
1 'polypeptide(L)'
;RLPDELEWEKAARGVDGRLFPWGSWLDASRCGNRDSDPEPRLTTTDAYPVDESPYGVLGMAGNSMDWCSTPYVAPEKFDATPRRAAPCEPRDAEDASPEVRLYRGGSWSYNANLCRLARRFRHAPTTRVNDLGLRPVCSVGPRADDGRA
;
A
#
# COMPACT_ATOMS: atom_id res chain seq x y z
N ARG A 1 5.30 -12.26 4.86
CA ARG A 1 4.21 -11.62 5.64
C ARG A 1 3.56 -10.53 4.80
N LEU A 2 2.46 -9.92 5.25
CA LEU A 2 1.97 -8.67 4.65
C LEU A 2 2.82 -7.49 5.13
N PRO A 3 2.93 -6.40 4.35
CA PRO A 3 3.55 -5.17 4.77
C PRO A 3 2.73 -4.54 5.88
N ASP A 4 3.38 -3.82 6.79
CA ASP A 4 2.68 -2.79 7.54
C ASP A 4 2.40 -1.56 6.65
N GLU A 5 1.50 -0.68 7.08
CA GLU A 5 1.13 0.50 6.30
C GLU A 5 2.33 1.43 6.03
N LEU A 6 3.28 1.53 6.96
CA LEU A 6 4.43 2.42 6.84
C LEU A 6 5.47 1.83 5.88
N GLU A 7 5.70 0.52 5.90
CA GLU A 7 6.51 -0.20 4.93
C GLU A 7 5.95 -0.03 3.52
N TRP A 8 4.62 -0.21 3.36
CA TRP A 8 3.97 -0.02 2.08
C TRP A 8 4.11 1.43 1.59
N GLU A 9 3.81 2.41 2.44
CA GLU A 9 3.90 3.83 2.06
C GLU A 9 5.34 4.25 1.78
N LYS A 10 6.30 3.72 2.55
CA LYS A 10 7.72 3.92 2.31
C LYS A 10 8.12 3.37 0.95
N ALA A 11 7.77 2.13 0.66
CA ALA A 11 8.05 1.47 -0.61
C ALA A 11 7.47 2.26 -1.79
N ALA A 12 6.30 2.86 -1.61
CA ALA A 12 5.61 3.64 -2.65
C ALA A 12 6.19 5.06 -2.83
N ARG A 13 6.42 5.76 -1.73
CA ARG A 13 6.59 7.22 -1.69
C ARG A 13 8.04 7.67 -1.49
N GLY A 14 8.92 6.79 -1.01
CA GLY A 14 10.29 7.18 -0.69
C GLY A 14 10.41 8.03 0.58
N VAL A 15 11.06 9.19 0.50
CA VAL A 15 11.31 10.10 1.65
C VAL A 15 10.80 11.51 1.43
N ASP A 16 10.36 11.84 0.21
CA ASP A 16 10.10 13.22 -0.22
C ASP A 16 8.62 13.62 -0.15
N GLY A 17 7.76 12.68 0.27
CA GLY A 17 6.35 12.94 0.49
C GLY A 17 5.48 13.05 -0.76
N ARG A 18 5.98 12.61 -1.94
CA ARG A 18 5.24 12.63 -3.22
C ARG A 18 3.81 12.05 -3.13
N LEU A 19 2.88 12.61 -3.89
CA LEU A 19 1.47 12.17 -3.86
C LEU A 19 1.23 10.91 -4.69
N PHE A 20 2.03 10.72 -5.72
CA PHE A 20 2.00 9.64 -6.69
C PHE A 20 3.45 9.15 -6.93
N PRO A 21 3.66 7.95 -7.47
CA PRO A 21 4.99 7.41 -7.76
C PRO A 21 5.83 8.37 -8.62
N TRP A 22 5.18 9.03 -9.58
CA TRP A 22 5.81 10.00 -10.48
C TRP A 22 5.90 11.44 -9.95
N GLY A 23 5.40 11.75 -8.75
CA GLY A 23 5.55 13.09 -8.17
C GLY A 23 4.32 13.62 -7.43
N SER A 24 4.14 14.94 -7.45
CA SER A 24 3.15 15.65 -6.63
C SER A 24 1.87 16.05 -7.38
N TRP A 25 1.78 15.80 -8.69
CA TRP A 25 0.60 16.14 -9.49
C TRP A 25 -0.17 14.90 -9.93
N LEU A 26 -1.48 15.07 -10.06
CA LEU A 26 -2.36 14.02 -10.57
C LEU A 26 -2.28 13.96 -12.09
N ASP A 27 -2.06 12.75 -12.61
CA ASP A 27 -2.19 12.41 -14.01
C ASP A 27 -2.83 11.02 -14.09
N ALA A 28 -4.12 10.98 -14.44
CA ALA A 28 -4.89 9.74 -14.45
C ALA A 28 -4.37 8.74 -15.47
N SER A 29 -3.66 9.17 -16.52
CA SER A 29 -3.16 8.26 -17.57
C SER A 29 -1.97 7.40 -17.11
N ARG A 30 -1.40 7.69 -15.94
CA ARG A 30 -0.14 7.08 -15.45
C ARG A 30 -0.33 5.86 -14.56
N CYS A 31 -1.57 5.45 -14.29
CA CYS A 31 -1.84 4.27 -13.49
C CYS A 31 -3.20 3.66 -13.83
N GLY A 32 -3.41 2.40 -13.46
CA GLY A 32 -4.70 1.74 -13.67
C GLY A 32 -5.77 2.28 -12.74
N ASN A 33 -6.65 3.14 -13.24
CA ASN A 33 -7.76 3.70 -12.48
C ASN A 33 -8.98 3.89 -13.40
N ARG A 34 -10.12 4.23 -12.81
CA ARG A 34 -11.38 4.38 -13.55
C ARG A 34 -11.33 5.47 -14.61
N ASP A 35 -10.49 6.48 -14.41
CA ASP A 35 -10.40 7.63 -15.29
C ASP A 35 -9.29 7.45 -16.36
N SER A 36 -8.54 6.34 -16.34
CA SER A 36 -7.44 6.04 -17.29
C SER A 36 -7.88 5.21 -18.50
N ASP A 37 -9.01 4.51 -18.41
CA ASP A 37 -9.52 3.58 -19.42
C ASP A 37 -11.06 3.69 -19.50
N PRO A 38 -11.67 3.79 -20.69
CA PRO A 38 -13.13 3.75 -20.86
C PRO A 38 -13.79 2.45 -20.34
N GLU A 39 -13.05 1.35 -20.33
CA GLU A 39 -13.46 0.04 -19.81
C GLU A 39 -12.48 -0.44 -18.74
N PRO A 40 -12.46 0.22 -17.57
CA PRO A 40 -11.44 0.01 -16.56
C PRO A 40 -11.55 -1.40 -15.97
N ARG A 41 -10.40 -2.08 -15.87
CA ARG A 41 -10.28 -3.45 -15.40
C ARG A 41 -8.90 -3.70 -14.78
N LEU A 42 -8.79 -4.78 -14.02
CA LEU A 42 -7.50 -5.28 -13.56
C LEU A 42 -6.62 -5.63 -14.76
N THR A 43 -5.36 -5.21 -14.71
CA THR A 43 -4.35 -5.46 -15.75
C THR A 43 -3.05 -5.96 -15.13
N THR A 44 -2.05 -6.25 -15.97
CA THR A 44 -0.72 -6.67 -15.51
C THR A 44 -0.04 -5.55 -14.74
N THR A 45 0.80 -5.90 -13.75
CA THR A 45 1.47 -4.93 -12.87
C THR A 45 2.38 -3.94 -13.62
N ASP A 46 2.89 -4.35 -14.78
CA ASP A 46 3.79 -3.59 -15.65
C ASP A 46 3.08 -2.77 -16.73
N ALA A 47 1.75 -2.81 -16.81
CA ALA A 47 0.98 -2.06 -17.81
C ALA A 47 1.20 -0.54 -17.73
N TYR A 48 1.57 -0.04 -16.55
CA TYR A 48 1.88 1.37 -16.30
C TYR A 48 3.31 1.48 -15.76
N PRO A 49 4.34 1.47 -16.62
CA PRO A 49 5.74 1.49 -16.17
C PRO A 49 6.14 2.82 -15.49
N VAL A 50 5.34 3.87 -15.67
CA VAL A 50 5.50 5.15 -14.97
C VAL A 50 4.95 5.13 -13.52
N ASP A 51 4.13 4.14 -13.17
CA ASP A 51 3.72 3.83 -11.80
C ASP A 51 4.81 2.99 -11.13
N GLU A 52 6.01 3.57 -11.08
CA GLU A 52 7.20 3.01 -10.44
C GLU A 52 7.62 3.90 -9.28
N SER A 53 7.82 3.29 -8.11
CA SER A 53 8.28 4.01 -6.93
C SER A 53 9.78 4.37 -7.02
N PRO A 54 10.29 5.26 -6.16
CA PRO A 54 11.74 5.53 -6.04
C PRO A 54 12.62 4.32 -5.77
N TYR A 55 12.02 3.21 -5.35
CA TYR A 55 12.71 1.96 -5.02
C TYR A 55 12.45 0.86 -6.07
N GLY A 56 11.88 1.22 -7.23
CA GLY A 56 11.63 0.29 -8.33
C GLY A 56 10.39 -0.60 -8.15
N VAL A 57 9.47 -0.21 -7.26
CA VAL A 57 8.26 -1.00 -7.00
C VAL A 57 7.15 -0.53 -7.93
N LEU A 58 6.67 -1.43 -8.78
CA LEU A 58 5.60 -1.16 -9.75
C LEU A 58 4.20 -1.31 -9.17
N GLY A 59 3.25 -0.57 -9.74
CA GLY A 59 1.82 -0.70 -9.47
C GLY A 59 1.47 -0.26 -8.04
N MET A 60 1.93 0.93 -7.65
CA MET A 60 1.71 1.49 -6.31
C MET A 60 0.54 2.48 -6.27
N ALA A 61 0.06 2.96 -7.41
CA ALA A 61 -0.98 3.98 -7.50
C ALA A 61 -2.17 3.54 -8.37
N GLY A 62 -2.70 2.34 -8.16
CA GLY A 62 -3.91 1.86 -8.81
C GLY A 62 -3.79 0.38 -9.14
N ASN A 63 -4.54 -0.05 -10.14
CA ASN A 63 -4.68 -1.43 -10.59
C ASN A 63 -5.28 -2.33 -9.49
N SER A 64 -4.52 -2.70 -8.47
CA SER A 64 -5.01 -3.47 -7.33
C SER A 64 -4.57 -2.83 -6.02
N MET A 65 -5.44 -2.91 -5.03
CA MET A 65 -5.14 -2.50 -3.67
C MET A 65 -4.36 -3.61 -2.95
N ASP A 66 -3.52 -3.22 -1.99
CA ASP A 66 -2.73 -4.15 -1.20
C ASP A 66 -3.19 -4.16 0.26
N TRP A 67 -3.58 -5.33 0.77
CA TRP A 67 -3.77 -5.50 2.22
C TRP A 67 -2.48 -5.24 3.00
N CYS A 68 -2.62 -4.53 4.12
CA CYS A 68 -1.56 -4.34 5.12
C CYS A 68 -1.92 -5.08 6.41
N SER A 69 -0.90 -5.52 7.16
CA SER A 69 -1.12 -6.15 8.48
C SER A 69 -1.55 -5.15 9.56
N THR A 70 -1.38 -3.85 9.32
CA THR A 70 -1.69 -2.80 10.30
C THR A 70 -3.20 -2.71 10.59
N PRO A 71 -3.62 -2.79 11.87
CA PRO A 71 -5.00 -2.53 12.24
C PRO A 71 -5.36 -1.06 12.03
N TYR A 72 -6.60 -0.80 11.65
CA TYR A 72 -7.12 0.55 11.64
C TYR A 72 -7.31 1.05 13.07
N VAL A 73 -6.74 2.21 13.37
CA VAL A 73 -6.98 2.95 14.61
C VAL A 73 -7.78 4.20 14.26
N ALA A 74 -8.91 4.39 14.95
CA ALA A 74 -9.76 5.56 14.75
C ALA A 74 -8.98 6.86 15.08
N PRO A 75 -9.22 7.99 14.37
CA PRO A 75 -8.44 9.20 14.52
C PRO A 75 -8.36 9.72 15.96
N GLU A 76 -9.41 9.55 16.74
CA GLU A 76 -9.50 10.01 18.13
C GLU A 76 -8.55 9.22 19.06
N LYS A 77 -8.13 8.02 18.63
CA LYS A 77 -7.20 7.13 19.33
C LYS A 77 -5.82 7.10 18.67
N PHE A 78 -5.61 7.89 17.62
CA PHE A 78 -4.37 7.88 16.87
C PHE A 78 -3.28 8.64 17.62
N ASP A 79 -2.26 7.92 18.08
CA ASP A 79 -1.05 8.52 18.64
C ASP A 79 -0.12 8.93 17.48
N ALA A 80 0.08 10.24 17.32
CA ALA A 80 0.93 10.81 16.29
C ALA A 80 2.44 10.75 16.61
N THR A 81 2.84 10.17 17.76
CA THR A 81 4.27 10.00 18.03
C THR A 81 4.91 9.06 17.00
N PRO A 82 5.99 9.48 16.32
CA PRO A 82 6.67 8.64 15.36
C PRO A 82 7.29 7.44 16.09
N ARG A 83 6.77 6.25 15.81
CA ARG A 83 7.34 4.99 16.32
C ARG A 83 7.63 4.09 15.13
N ARG A 84 8.75 3.36 15.21
CA ARG A 84 8.93 2.19 14.36
C ARG A 84 7.75 1.28 14.67
N ALA A 85 6.89 1.01 13.68
CA ALA A 85 5.82 0.06 13.89
C ALA A 85 6.47 -1.25 14.34
N ALA A 86 6.12 -1.72 15.54
CA ALA A 86 6.43 -3.10 15.87
C ALA A 86 5.76 -3.95 14.78
N PRO A 87 6.40 -5.04 14.32
CA PRO A 87 5.68 -6.04 13.53
C PRO A 87 4.34 -6.30 14.19
N CYS A 88 3.26 -6.41 13.41
CA CYS A 88 1.98 -6.79 13.96
C CYS A 88 2.12 -8.20 14.54
N GLU A 89 2.49 -8.29 15.82
CA GLU A 89 2.41 -9.53 16.57
C GLU A 89 0.93 -9.96 16.56
N PRO A 90 0.64 -11.26 16.38
CA PRO A 90 -0.73 -11.74 16.50
C PRO A 90 -1.24 -11.35 17.89
N ARG A 91 -2.31 -10.54 17.96
CA ARG A 91 -3.00 -10.28 19.24
C ARG A 91 -3.89 -11.47 19.56
N ASP A 92 -3.97 -11.82 20.84
CA ASP A 92 -4.91 -12.81 21.33
C ASP A 92 -6.35 -12.37 21.02
N ALA A 93 -7.19 -13.34 20.64
CA ALA A 93 -8.51 -13.12 20.06
C ALA A 93 -9.52 -12.42 21.01
N GLU A 94 -9.21 -12.31 22.30
CA GLU A 94 -10.14 -11.82 23.33
C GLU A 94 -10.30 -10.28 23.35
N ASP A 95 -9.43 -9.52 22.68
CA ASP A 95 -9.46 -8.04 22.65
C ASP A 95 -10.03 -7.43 21.34
N ALA A 96 -10.72 -8.23 20.53
CA ALA A 96 -11.11 -7.84 19.18
C ALA A 96 -12.37 -6.94 19.12
N SER A 97 -12.18 -5.62 19.18
CA SER A 97 -13.06 -4.69 18.43
C SER A 97 -13.16 -5.17 16.96
N PRO A 98 -14.25 -4.91 16.19
CA PRO A 98 -14.37 -5.42 14.82
C PRO A 98 -13.10 -5.07 14.04
N GLU A 99 -12.33 -6.11 13.73
CA GLU A 99 -10.90 -6.00 13.45
C GLU A 99 -10.70 -5.45 12.05
N VAL A 100 -10.87 -4.14 11.84
CA VAL A 100 -10.70 -3.57 10.50
C VAL A 100 -9.20 -3.45 10.19
N ARG A 101 -8.79 -3.96 9.02
CA ARG A 101 -7.41 -3.88 8.53
C ARG A 101 -7.28 -2.79 7.48
N LEU A 102 -6.10 -2.18 7.44
CA LEU A 102 -5.77 -1.18 6.43
C LEU A 102 -5.39 -1.84 5.11
N TYR A 103 -5.69 -1.16 4.01
CA TYR A 103 -5.18 -1.47 2.68
C TYR A 103 -4.89 -0.19 1.91
N ARG A 104 -4.09 -0.31 0.85
CA ARG A 104 -3.39 0.79 0.19
C ARG A 104 -3.42 0.66 -1.34
N GLY A 105 -2.95 1.66 -2.07
CA GLY A 105 -2.70 1.60 -3.52
C GLY A 105 -3.78 2.21 -4.41
N GLY A 106 -5.05 2.15 -4.01
CA GLY A 106 -6.14 2.46 -4.94
C GLY A 106 -6.36 1.30 -5.94
N SER A 107 -7.32 1.45 -6.83
CA SER A 107 -7.85 0.35 -7.64
C SER A 107 -8.21 0.83 -9.04
N TRP A 108 -8.20 -0.11 -10.00
CA TRP A 108 -8.75 0.11 -11.34
C TRP A 108 -10.19 0.65 -11.32
N SER A 109 -10.97 0.38 -10.27
CA SER A 109 -12.37 0.81 -10.14
C SER A 109 -12.54 2.21 -9.52
N TYR A 110 -11.47 2.76 -8.94
CA TYR A 110 -11.49 4.06 -8.26
C TYR A 110 -11.04 5.19 -9.18
N ASN A 111 -11.45 6.42 -8.87
CA ASN A 111 -10.93 7.59 -9.57
C ASN A 111 -9.46 7.85 -9.23
N ALA A 112 -8.76 8.62 -10.08
CA ALA A 112 -7.34 8.90 -9.90
C ALA A 112 -7.00 9.57 -8.55
N ASN A 113 -7.92 10.38 -8.00
CA ASN A 113 -7.75 11.06 -6.71
C ASN A 113 -7.63 10.09 -5.51
N LEU A 114 -8.24 8.92 -5.63
CA LEU A 114 -8.20 7.86 -4.62
C LEU A 114 -6.95 6.99 -4.73
N CYS A 115 -6.15 7.15 -5.79
CA CYS A 115 -4.92 6.39 -6.01
C CYS A 115 -3.67 7.07 -5.43
N ARG A 116 -3.83 8.12 -4.61
CA ARG A 116 -2.71 8.78 -3.92
C ARG A 116 -2.02 7.85 -2.95
N LEU A 117 -0.69 7.91 -2.92
CA LEU A 117 0.15 7.02 -2.12
C LEU A 117 -0.06 7.11 -0.62
N ALA A 118 -0.61 8.22 -0.10
CA ALA A 118 -0.93 8.42 1.31
C ALA A 118 -2.37 8.00 1.69
N ARG A 119 -3.20 7.58 0.73
CA ARG A 119 -4.63 7.31 0.96
C ARG A 119 -4.82 6.01 1.75
N ARG A 120 -5.38 6.15 2.95
CA ARG A 120 -5.68 5.03 3.87
C ARG A 120 -7.09 4.49 3.63
N PHE A 121 -7.22 3.23 3.27
CA PHE A 121 -8.51 2.55 3.20
C PHE A 121 -8.60 1.43 4.22
N ARG A 122 -9.82 0.92 4.45
CA ARG A 122 -10.05 -0.04 5.54
C ARG A 122 -11.24 -0.96 5.25
N HIS A 123 -11.08 -2.24 5.52
CA HIS A 123 -12.12 -3.26 5.40
C HIS A 123 -11.98 -4.33 6.49
N ALA A 124 -13.04 -5.11 6.71
CA ALA A 124 -12.95 -6.29 7.55
C ALA A 124 -12.03 -7.33 6.87
N PRO A 125 -11.23 -8.11 7.62
CA PRO A 125 -10.30 -9.09 7.09
C PRO A 125 -10.99 -10.25 6.38
N THR A 126 -12.31 -10.40 6.56
CA THR A 126 -13.16 -11.36 5.84
C THR A 126 -13.63 -10.83 4.49
N THR A 127 -13.51 -9.52 4.22
CA THR A 127 -13.91 -8.92 2.94
C THR A 127 -13.03 -9.44 1.80
N ARG A 128 -13.67 -9.82 0.69
CA ARG A 128 -13.03 -10.21 -0.56
C ARG A 128 -13.70 -9.41 -1.68
N VAL A 129 -12.91 -8.65 -2.42
CA VAL A 129 -13.34 -7.87 -3.58
C VAL A 129 -12.33 -8.07 -4.70
N ASN A 130 -12.76 -7.91 -5.95
CA ASN A 130 -11.97 -8.25 -7.14
C ASN A 130 -10.84 -7.25 -7.46
N ASP A 131 -10.70 -6.20 -6.64
CA ASP A 131 -9.68 -5.17 -6.77
C ASP A 131 -8.79 -5.04 -5.53
N LEU A 132 -8.91 -5.96 -4.56
CA LEU A 132 -8.09 -6.01 -3.35
C LEU A 132 -7.25 -7.29 -3.32
N GLY A 133 -5.96 -7.13 -3.57
CA GLY A 133 -4.94 -8.16 -3.62
C GLY A 133 -3.99 -8.13 -2.43
N LEU A 134 -2.78 -8.64 -2.68
CA LEU A 134 -1.72 -8.84 -1.69
C LEU A 134 -0.37 -8.51 -2.30
N ARG A 135 0.49 -7.86 -1.52
CA ARG A 135 1.91 -7.68 -1.83
C ARG A 135 2.76 -8.25 -0.70
N PRO A 136 3.33 -9.46 -0.83
CA PRO A 136 4.14 -10.05 0.23
C PRO A 136 5.44 -9.27 0.46
N VAL A 137 5.89 -9.21 1.72
CA VAL A 137 7.20 -8.71 2.11
C VAL A 137 7.94 -9.71 2.98
N CYS A 138 9.27 -9.56 3.01
CA CYS A 138 10.16 -10.31 3.88
C CYS A 138 11.03 -9.35 4.69
N SER A 139 11.43 -9.77 5.89
CA SER A 139 12.43 -9.05 6.67
C SER A 139 13.80 -9.29 6.05
N VAL A 140 14.60 -8.23 5.93
CA VAL A 140 15.99 -8.35 5.51
C VAL A 140 16.76 -9.01 6.66
N GLY A 141 17.34 -10.19 6.41
CA GLY A 141 18.25 -10.84 7.35
C GLY A 141 19.53 -10.03 7.54
N PRO A 142 20.40 -10.36 8.52
CA PRO A 142 21.74 -9.80 8.54
C PRO A 142 22.39 -10.04 7.17
N ARG A 143 22.97 -8.99 6.57
CA ARG A 143 23.81 -9.16 5.38
C ARG A 143 24.88 -10.18 5.76
N ALA A 144 25.02 -11.25 4.98
CA ALA A 144 26.22 -12.06 5.07
C ALA A 144 27.39 -11.12 4.82
N ASP A 145 28.39 -11.13 5.72
CA ASP A 145 29.69 -10.53 5.41
C ASP A 145 30.23 -11.31 4.21
N ASP A 146 30.03 -10.77 3.01
CA ASP A 146 30.70 -11.22 1.82
C ASP A 146 32.16 -10.82 1.99
N GLY A 147 32.93 -11.70 2.64
CA GLY A 147 34.33 -11.53 3.05
C GLY A 147 35.30 -11.30 1.89
N ARG A 148 35.13 -10.21 1.16
CA ARG A 148 36.07 -9.68 0.17
C ARG A 148 36.78 -8.48 0.81
N ALA A 149 37.89 -8.81 1.47
CA ALA A 149 39.04 -7.92 1.58
C ALA A 149 39.83 -7.93 0.25
#